data_AF-A0AAE0JL69-F1
#
_entry.id   AF-A0AAE0JL69-F1
#
_cell.length_a   1.000
_cell.length_b   1.000
_cell.length_c   1.000
_cell.angle_alpha   90.00
_cell.angle_beta   90.00
_cell.angle_gamma   90.00
#
_symmetry.space_group_name_H-M   'P 1'
#
loop_
_entity.id
_entity.type
_entity.pdbx_description
1 polymer ?
#
loop_
_entity_poly.entity_id
_entity_poly.type
_entity_poly.pdbx_seq_one_letter_code
_entity_poly.pdbx_strand_id
1 'polypeptide(L)'
;MSLKNDKFPSSAAFDAINSALTGSEADRKDAIKQGNAVFAFVLKNAAGETDQWHIDLKNKGEVGKGLGDKPTVTLSLSDADFAGLVAGTANAQRLFMSGKLKVKGDVMKATKLDPILKKAQTKAKL
;
A
#
# COMPACT_ATOMS: atom_id res chain seq x y z
N MET A 1 -6.56 -11.82 11.00
CA MET A 1 -5.19 -12.36 11.03
C MET A 1 -4.26 -11.22 10.66
N SER A 2 -3.14 -11.07 11.35
CA SER A 2 -2.20 -9.97 11.08
C SER A 2 -1.46 -10.20 9.76
N LEU A 3 -1.26 -9.12 9.01
CA LEU A 3 -0.48 -9.05 7.78
C LEU A 3 0.99 -8.74 8.06
N LYS A 4 1.34 -8.41 9.31
CA LYS A 4 2.70 -8.09 9.73
C LYS A 4 3.64 -9.28 9.52
N ASN A 5 4.83 -8.98 9.03
CA ASN A 5 5.99 -9.84 9.02
C ASN A 5 7.12 -9.14 9.79
N ASP A 6 7.70 -9.79 10.79
CA ASP A 6 8.75 -9.18 11.63
C ASP A 6 10.04 -8.85 10.86
N LYS A 7 10.30 -9.52 9.74
CA LYS A 7 11.42 -9.19 8.82
C LYS A 7 11.17 -7.93 8.00
N PHE A 8 9.95 -7.41 8.01
CA PHE A 8 9.48 -6.23 7.31
C PHE A 8 8.66 -5.36 8.27
N PRO A 9 9.26 -4.67 9.25
CA PRO A 9 8.54 -3.96 10.30
C PRO A 9 7.47 -3.00 9.77
N SER A 10 7.71 -2.38 8.61
CA SER A 10 6.77 -1.48 7.95
C SER A 10 5.45 -2.16 7.53
N SER A 11 5.43 -3.49 7.41
CA SER A 11 4.25 -4.27 7.04
C SER A 11 3.10 -4.19 8.06
N ALA A 12 3.35 -3.75 9.29
CA ALA A 12 2.29 -3.43 10.25
C ALA A 12 1.35 -2.33 9.72
N ALA A 13 1.83 -1.47 8.81
CA ALA A 13 0.97 -0.48 8.16
C ALA A 13 -0.15 -1.12 7.32
N PHE A 14 0.05 -2.34 6.79
CA PHE A 14 -0.99 -3.04 6.05
C PHE A 14 -2.17 -3.45 6.94
N ASP A 15 -1.91 -3.78 8.21
CA ASP A 15 -2.98 -4.03 9.19
C ASP A 15 -3.77 -2.74 9.45
N ALA A 16 -3.08 -1.62 9.69
CA ALA A 16 -3.73 -0.34 9.93
C ALA A 16 -4.58 0.13 8.73
N ILE A 17 -4.05 -0.03 7.50
CA ILE A 17 -4.79 0.28 6.27
C ILE A 17 -6.01 -0.63 6.14
N ASN A 18 -5.88 -1.93 6.43
CA ASN A 18 -7.00 -2.86 6.35
C ASN A 18 -8.09 -2.51 7.35
N SER A 19 -7.72 -2.17 8.59
CA SER A 19 -8.67 -1.70 9.60
C SER A 19 -9.37 -0.41 9.17
N ALA A 20 -8.64 0.54 8.59
CA ALA A 20 -9.23 1.80 8.10
C ALA A 20 -10.21 1.59 6.94
N LEU A 21 -9.91 0.64 6.03
CA LEU A 21 -10.78 0.27 4.91
C LEU A 21 -12.01 -0.51 5.35
N THR A 22 -11.86 -1.44 6.30
CA THR A 22 -12.93 -2.37 6.69
C THR A 22 -13.78 -1.88 7.86
N GLY A 23 -13.33 -0.87 8.60
CA GLY A 23 -14.04 -0.29 9.74
C GLY A 23 -15.28 0.54 9.40
N SER A 24 -15.52 0.86 8.13
CA SER A 24 -16.73 1.57 7.67
C SER A 24 -17.08 1.13 6.24
N GLU A 25 -18.29 0.59 6.06
CA GLU A 25 -18.74 0.11 4.75
C GLU A 25 -18.83 1.25 3.71
N ALA A 26 -19.23 2.45 4.14
CA ALA A 26 -19.29 3.61 3.27
C ALA A 26 -17.89 4.02 2.79
N ASP A 27 -16.94 4.12 3.71
CA ASP A 27 -15.54 4.45 3.38
C ASP A 27 -14.90 3.37 2.50
N ARG A 28 -15.23 2.09 2.74
CA ARG A 28 -14.79 0.96 1.93
C ARG A 28 -15.26 1.09 0.49
N LYS A 29 -16.56 1.33 0.29
CA LYS A 29 -17.17 1.52 -1.03
C LYS A 29 -16.58 2.73 -1.75
N ASP A 30 -16.34 3.83 -1.03
CA ASP A 30 -15.73 5.02 -1.59
C ASP A 30 -14.28 4.78 -2.00
N ALA A 31 -13.49 4.08 -1.17
CA ALA A 31 -12.12 3.71 -1.49
C ALA A 31 -12.04 2.80 -2.72
N ILE A 32 -12.96 1.83 -2.86
CA ILE A 32 -13.07 0.97 -4.06
C ILE A 32 -13.38 1.81 -5.31
N LYS A 33 -14.36 2.71 -5.23
CA LYS A 33 -14.72 3.58 -6.36
C LYS A 33 -13.57 4.51 -6.77
N GLN A 34 -12.88 5.10 -5.79
CA GLN A 34 -11.78 6.04 -6.05
C GLN A 34 -10.55 5.31 -6.62
N GLY A 35 -10.14 4.21 -5.98
CA GLY A 35 -8.97 3.42 -6.37
C GLY A 35 -9.15 2.71 -7.71
N ASN A 36 -10.23 1.92 -7.84
CA ASN A 36 -10.55 1.09 -9.01
C ASN A 36 -9.32 0.34 -9.59
N ALA A 37 -8.53 -0.26 -8.69
CA ALA A 37 -7.29 -0.95 -9.03
C ALA A 37 -6.90 -1.92 -7.91
N VAL A 38 -6.10 -2.93 -8.27
CA VAL A 38 -5.38 -3.77 -7.30
C VAL A 38 -3.93 -3.28 -7.25
N PHE A 39 -3.49 -2.83 -6.08
CA PHE A 39 -2.16 -2.30 -5.85
C PHE A 39 -1.30 -3.34 -5.14
N ALA A 40 -0.36 -3.95 -5.85
CA ALA A 40 0.63 -4.84 -5.26
C ALA A 40 1.83 -4.05 -4.73
N PHE A 41 2.37 -4.50 -3.61
CA PHE A 41 3.58 -4.00 -2.98
C PHE A 41 4.60 -5.13 -2.92
N VAL A 42 5.80 -4.85 -3.38
CA VAL A 42 6.95 -5.73 -3.29
C VAL A 42 7.99 -5.00 -2.45
N LEU A 43 8.13 -5.39 -1.20
CA LEU A 43 9.07 -4.76 -0.28
C LEU A 43 10.37 -5.56 -0.25
N LYS A 44 11.49 -4.86 -0.25
CA LYS A 44 12.82 -5.45 -0.02
C LYS A 44 13.39 -4.96 1.30
N ASN A 45 13.80 -5.88 2.18
CA ASN A 45 14.44 -5.52 3.44
C ASN A 45 15.96 -5.34 3.29
N ALA A 46 16.63 -4.92 4.37
CA ALA A 46 18.08 -4.69 4.37
C ALA A 46 18.92 -5.97 4.16
N ALA A 47 18.38 -7.14 4.52
CA ALA A 47 19.00 -8.44 4.28
C ALA A 47 18.87 -8.91 2.81
N GLY A 48 18.16 -8.15 1.97
CA GLY A 48 17.94 -8.47 0.57
C GLY A 48 16.75 -9.38 0.30
N GLU A 49 16.02 -9.80 1.34
CA GLU A 49 14.81 -10.60 1.22
C GLU A 49 13.65 -9.76 0.67
N THR A 50 12.70 -10.43 0.02
CA THR A 50 11.52 -9.79 -0.57
C THR A 50 10.25 -10.43 -0.05
N ASP A 51 9.25 -9.62 0.25
CA ASP A 51 7.91 -10.07 0.61
C ASP A 51 6.85 -9.15 -0.01
N GLN A 52 5.62 -9.64 -0.06
CA GLN A 52 4.56 -9.09 -0.90
C GLN A 52 3.24 -8.93 -0.16
N TRP A 53 2.55 -7.85 -0.49
CA TRP A 53 1.22 -7.50 -0.02
C TRP A 53 0.44 -6.82 -1.15
N HIS A 54 -0.87 -6.73 -1.00
CA HIS A 54 -1.71 -5.97 -1.91
C HIS A 54 -2.83 -5.26 -1.19
N ILE A 55 -3.28 -4.15 -1.78
CA ILE A 55 -4.53 -3.48 -1.42
C ILE A 55 -5.48 -3.65 -2.61
N ASP A 56 -6.56 -4.41 -2.43
CA ASP A 56 -7.61 -4.57 -3.44
C ASP A 56 -8.61 -3.43 -3.29
N LEU A 57 -8.50 -2.40 -4.13
CA LEU A 57 -9.47 -1.32 -4.25
C LEU A 57 -10.29 -1.45 -5.54
N LYS A 58 -10.43 -2.66 -6.06
CA LYS A 58 -11.20 -2.96 -7.27
C LYS A 58 -12.42 -3.80 -6.96
N ASN A 59 -12.27 -4.82 -6.12
CA ASN A 59 -13.33 -5.77 -5.82
C ASN A 59 -13.73 -5.68 -4.36
N LYS A 60 -12.80 -6.01 -3.45
CA LYS A 60 -13.15 -6.22 -2.06
C LYS A 60 -12.92 -5.01 -1.18
N GLY A 61 -12.01 -4.09 -1.46
CA GLY A 61 -11.67 -3.03 -0.50
C GLY A 61 -11.01 -3.59 0.76
N GLU A 62 -10.04 -4.49 0.59
CA GLU A 62 -9.31 -5.16 1.68
C GLU A 62 -7.82 -5.25 1.35
N VAL A 63 -7.02 -5.56 2.37
CA VAL A 63 -5.57 -5.78 2.23
C VAL A 63 -5.26 -7.24 2.45
N GLY A 64 -4.31 -7.78 1.69
CA GLY A 64 -3.89 -9.17 1.79
C GLY A 64 -2.41 -9.39 1.52
N LYS A 65 -1.95 -10.63 1.75
CA LYS A 65 -0.59 -11.09 1.41
C LYS A 65 -0.48 -11.43 -0.07
N GLY A 66 0.74 -11.40 -0.60
CA GLY A 66 1.03 -11.66 -2.02
C GLY A 66 0.62 -10.52 -2.94
N LEU A 67 0.78 -10.70 -4.24
CA LEU A 67 0.53 -9.67 -5.25
C LEU A 67 -0.97 -9.36 -5.50
N GLY A 68 -1.88 -10.19 -4.98
CA GLY A 68 -3.29 -10.14 -5.36
C GLY A 68 -3.55 -10.71 -6.76
N ASP A 69 -4.82 -10.90 -7.11
CA ASP A 69 -5.20 -11.37 -8.44
C ASP A 69 -5.06 -10.23 -9.46
N LYS A 70 -4.29 -10.49 -10.54
CA LYS A 70 -4.04 -9.55 -11.66
C LYS A 70 -3.76 -8.11 -11.18
N PRO A 71 -2.61 -7.87 -10.51
CA PRO A 71 -2.28 -6.55 -10.00
C PRO A 71 -2.30 -5.53 -11.13
N THR A 72 -3.04 -4.44 -10.89
CA THR A 72 -3.14 -3.33 -11.85
C THR A 72 -1.88 -2.47 -11.81
N VAL A 73 -1.32 -2.32 -10.62
CA VAL A 73 -0.09 -1.61 -10.34
C VAL A 73 0.77 -2.46 -9.40
N THR A 74 2.05 -2.57 -9.69
CA THR A 74 3.04 -3.15 -8.77
C THR A 74 4.04 -2.08 -8.37
N LEU A 75 4.10 -1.80 -7.07
CA LEU A 75 4.99 -0.85 -6.43
C LEU A 75 6.13 -1.62 -5.77
N SER A 76 7.36 -1.38 -6.18
CA SER A 76 8.54 -2.03 -5.59
C SER A 76 9.47 -1.00 -4.97
N LEU A 77 9.78 -1.18 -3.69
CA LEU A 77 10.58 -0.25 -2.89
C LEU A 77 11.19 -0.96 -1.68
N SER A 78 12.06 -0.28 -0.95
CA SER A 78 12.59 -0.82 0.31
C SER A 78 11.53 -0.77 1.44
N ASP A 79 11.66 -1.66 2.41
CA ASP A 79 10.86 -1.63 3.65
C ASP A 79 10.97 -0.26 4.35
N ALA A 80 12.18 0.33 4.39
CA ALA A 80 12.42 1.63 4.99
C ALA A 80 11.76 2.79 4.21
N ASP A 81 11.82 2.77 2.88
CA ASP A 81 11.15 3.78 2.06
C ASP A 81 9.62 3.66 2.19
N PHE A 82 9.09 2.44 2.27
CA PHE A 82 7.67 2.22 2.53
C PHE A 82 7.26 2.73 3.92
N ALA A 83 8.07 2.49 4.96
CA ALA A 83 7.87 3.06 6.29
C ALA A 83 7.80 4.60 6.24
N GLY A 84 8.68 5.24 5.45
CA GLY A 84 8.65 6.68 5.25
C GLY A 84 7.38 7.16 4.53
N LEU A 85 6.90 6.43 3.52
CA LEU A 85 5.66 6.75 2.81
C LEU A 85 4.45 6.69 3.74
N VAL A 86 4.32 5.60 4.51
CA VAL A 86 3.19 5.43 5.43
C VAL A 86 3.29 6.34 6.66
N ALA A 87 4.47 6.83 7.03
CA ALA A 87 4.64 7.86 8.06
C ALA A 87 4.41 9.29 7.52
N GLY A 88 4.40 9.47 6.19
CA GLY A 88 4.35 10.78 5.54
C GLY A 88 5.67 11.55 5.58
N THR A 89 6.77 10.90 5.97
CA THR A 89 8.12 11.49 6.01
C THR A 89 8.89 11.30 4.69
N ALA A 90 8.41 10.42 3.82
CA ALA A 90 8.89 10.28 2.44
C ALA A 90 7.79 10.68 1.44
N ASN A 91 8.23 11.11 0.25
CA ASN A 91 7.34 11.51 -0.84
C ASN A 91 7.43 10.51 -2.00
N ALA A 92 6.30 9.93 -2.40
CA ALA A 92 6.24 8.89 -3.43
C ALA A 92 6.79 9.35 -4.80
N GLN A 93 6.49 10.59 -5.19
CA GLN A 93 6.96 11.15 -6.44
C GLN A 93 8.50 11.31 -6.44
N ARG A 94 9.08 11.78 -5.34
CA ARG A 94 10.55 11.86 -5.20
C ARG A 94 11.21 10.49 -5.23
N LEU A 95 10.65 9.50 -4.53
CA LEU A 95 11.18 8.14 -4.55
C LEU A 95 11.09 7.52 -5.96
N PHE A 96 10.02 7.81 -6.70
CA PHE A 96 9.87 7.36 -8.08
C PHE A 96 10.91 8.00 -8.99
N MET A 97 11.05 9.32 -8.94
CA MET A 97 12.04 10.07 -9.73
C MET A 97 13.48 9.63 -9.41
N SER A 98 13.77 9.25 -8.17
CA SER A 98 15.09 8.74 -7.77
C SER A 98 15.29 7.24 -8.02
N GLY A 99 14.32 6.54 -8.60
CA GLY A 99 14.36 5.09 -8.87
C GLY A 99 14.26 4.18 -7.63
N LYS A 100 13.99 4.74 -6.44
CA LYS A 100 13.80 3.99 -5.19
C LYS A 100 12.42 3.35 -5.10
N LEU A 101 11.42 4.00 -5.69
CA LEU A 101 10.12 3.40 -5.98
C LEU A 101 10.06 3.06 -7.46
N LYS A 102 9.87 1.78 -7.77
CA LYS A 102 9.60 1.30 -9.13
C LYS A 102 8.11 1.02 -9.27
N VAL A 103 7.53 1.48 -10.36
CA VAL A 103 6.11 1.26 -10.68
C VAL A 103 6.03 0.45 -11.96
N LYS A 104 5.28 -0.67 -11.94
CA LYS A 104 4.90 -1.43 -13.13
C LYS A 104 3.38 -1.45 -13.26
N GLY A 105 2.88 -1.50 -14.49
CA GLY A 105 1.43 -1.47 -14.78
C GLY A 105 0.92 -0.05 -15.02
N ASP A 106 -0.30 0.24 -14.57
CA ASP A 106 -0.97 1.51 -14.82
C ASP A 106 -0.48 2.63 -13.87
N VAL A 107 0.49 3.41 -14.34
CA VAL A 107 1.10 4.50 -13.57
C VAL A 107 0.07 5.59 -13.20
N MET A 108 -0.93 5.86 -14.04
CA MET A 108 -1.96 6.84 -13.70
C MET A 108 -2.78 6.36 -12.50
N LYS A 109 -3.11 5.07 -12.45
CA LYS A 109 -3.78 4.49 -11.27
C LYS A 109 -2.90 4.49 -10.03
N ALA A 110 -1.58 4.39 -10.15
CA ALA A 110 -0.67 4.48 -9.00
C ALA A 110 -0.88 5.76 -8.18
N THR A 111 -1.21 6.87 -8.83
CA THR A 111 -1.45 8.17 -8.16
C THR A 111 -2.70 8.18 -7.28
N LYS A 112 -3.69 7.32 -7.57
CA LYS A 112 -4.94 7.23 -6.83
C LYS A 112 -4.78 6.65 -5.42
N LEU A 113 -3.64 6.02 -5.16
CA LEU A 113 -3.33 5.43 -3.87
C LEU A 113 -3.02 6.48 -2.78
N ASP A 114 -2.41 7.61 -3.15
CA ASP A 114 -1.99 8.67 -2.21
C ASP A 114 -3.12 9.21 -1.31
N PRO A 115 -4.28 9.66 -1.83
CA PRO A 115 -5.36 10.15 -0.98
C PRO A 115 -5.94 9.07 -0.06
N ILE A 116 -5.90 7.81 -0.48
CA ILE A 116 -6.44 6.67 0.29
C ILE A 116 -5.50 6.34 1.45
N LEU A 117 -4.19 6.32 1.21
CA LEU A 117 -3.19 6.14 2.27
C LEU A 117 -3.23 7.31 3.26
N LYS A 118 -3.37 8.55 2.80
CA LYS A 118 -3.54 9.72 3.69
C LYS A 118 -4.78 9.61 4.58
N LYS A 119 -5.91 9.17 4.03
CA LYS A 119 -7.13 8.95 4.82
C LYS A 119 -6.93 7.85 5.87
N ALA A 120 -6.23 6.77 5.53
CA ALA A 120 -5.88 5.71 6.47
C ALA A 120 -4.92 6.18 7.58
N GLN A 121 -3.93 7.02 7.26
CA GLN A 121 -3.02 7.63 8.22
C GLN A 121 -3.74 8.48 9.25
N THR A 122 -4.70 9.32 8.82
CA THR A 122 -5.47 10.17 9.73
C THR A 122 -6.28 9.34 10.72
N LYS A 123 -6.91 8.25 10.26
CA LYS A 123 -7.67 7.34 11.13
C LYS A 123 -6.80 6.55 12.11
N ALA A 124 -5.56 6.23 11.76
CA ALA A 124 -4.66 5.48 12.64
C ALA A 124 -4.00 6.35 13.73
N LYS A 125 -4.05 7.69 13.58
CA LYS A 125 -3.55 8.67 14.57
C LYS A 125 -4.62 9.13 15.56
N LEU A 126 -5.88 8.75 15.36
CA LEU A 126 -7.04 9.05 16.20
C LEU A 126 -7.42 7.79 17.00
#